data_AF-A0A967CV46-F1
#
_entry.id   AF-A0A967CV46-F1
#
_cell.length_a   1.000
_cell.length_b   1.000
_cell.length_c   1.000
_cell.angle_alpha   90.00
_cell.angle_beta   90.00
_cell.angle_gamma   90.00
#
_symmetry.space_group_name_H-M   'P 1'
#
loop_
_entity.id
_entity.type
_entity.pdbx_description
1 polymer ?
#
loop_
_entity_poly.entity_id
_entity_poly.type
_entity_poly.pdbx_seq_one_letter_code
_entity_poly.pdbx_strand_id
1 'polypeptide(L)'
;MNVSIKWMLPMLAFSLPFAASAQSDDAAYCAALSEKYTRYLGMNQGRGVQPQSLDAQVAVQKCAAGDAAGSIPVLEKALQGARLELPPRT
;
A
#
# COMPACT_ATOMS: atom_id res chain seq x y z
N MET A 1 32.09 -15.42 50.98
CA MET A 1 30.95 -15.96 50.20
C MET A 1 30.94 -15.22 48.85
N ASN A 2 31.84 -15.56 47.93
CA ASN A 2 31.79 -16.66 46.96
C ASN A 2 31.07 -16.24 45.65
N VAL A 3 31.86 -15.94 44.60
CA VAL A 3 31.87 -16.51 43.22
C VAL A 3 30.46 -16.79 42.60
N SER A 4 30.06 -16.29 41.43
CA SER A 4 30.64 -16.56 40.10
C SER A 4 29.87 -15.78 39.01
N ILE A 5 30.54 -15.07 38.11
CA ILE A 5 30.70 -15.44 36.68
C ILE A 5 29.36 -15.76 35.98
N LYS A 6 28.85 -14.80 35.19
CA LYS A 6 29.23 -14.66 33.76
C LYS A 6 28.74 -15.87 32.96
N TRP A 7 27.43 -15.94 32.83
CA TRP A 7 26.70 -16.66 31.78
C TRP A 7 25.64 -15.67 31.27
N MET A 8 25.97 -14.86 30.26
CA MET A 8 25.65 -15.16 28.86
C MET A 8 24.22 -15.67 28.65
N LEU A 9 23.40 -14.79 28.05
CA LEU A 9 22.25 -15.04 27.16
C LEU A 9 21.43 -16.33 27.39
N PRO A 10 20.11 -16.21 27.66
CA PRO A 10 19.14 -16.71 26.72
C PRO A 10 18.90 -15.61 25.69
N MET A 11 19.39 -15.89 24.49
CA MET A 11 19.07 -15.22 23.25
C MET A 11 17.53 -15.11 23.16
N LEU A 12 16.96 -13.95 23.53
CA LEU A 12 15.60 -13.61 23.12
C LEU A 12 15.68 -13.35 21.61
N ALA A 13 15.60 -14.43 20.83
CA ALA A 13 15.31 -14.40 19.41
C ALA A 13 13.87 -13.92 19.25
N PHE A 14 13.67 -12.62 19.48
CA PHE A 14 12.47 -11.89 19.10
C PHE A 14 12.61 -11.56 17.62
N SER A 15 12.43 -12.56 16.77
CA SER A 15 12.52 -12.37 15.32
C SER A 15 11.27 -12.90 14.65
N LEU A 16 10.16 -12.18 14.83
CA LEU A 16 9.08 -12.04 13.85
C LEU A 16 8.50 -10.62 14.02
N PRO A 17 8.26 -9.88 12.93
CA PRO A 17 7.52 -10.39 11.78
C PRO A 17 8.28 -10.29 10.46
N PHE A 18 8.24 -11.38 9.70
CA PHE A 18 8.59 -11.46 8.28
C PHE A 18 7.45 -10.83 7.44
N ALA A 19 7.08 -9.58 7.74
CA ALA A 19 6.04 -8.83 7.01
C ALA A 19 6.61 -7.69 6.14
N ALA A 20 7.94 -7.62 6.00
CA ALA A 20 8.59 -6.61 5.18
C ALA A 20 8.55 -6.92 3.66
N SER A 21 8.20 -8.16 3.27
CA SER A 21 8.12 -8.57 1.86
C SER A 21 6.83 -8.13 1.18
N ALA A 22 5.70 -8.04 1.89
CA ALA A 22 4.44 -7.55 1.31
C ALA A 22 4.47 -6.04 1.01
N GLN A 23 5.23 -5.26 1.78
CA GLN A 23 5.31 -3.80 1.59
C GLN A 23 5.90 -3.41 0.23
N SER A 24 6.82 -4.21 -0.31
CA SER A 24 7.43 -3.92 -1.61
C SER A 24 6.48 -4.24 -2.77
N ASP A 25 5.78 -5.38 -2.70
CA ASP A 25 4.78 -5.76 -3.69
C ASP A 25 3.54 -4.84 -3.63
N ASP A 26 3.08 -4.47 -2.43
CA ASP A 26 2.00 -3.50 -2.23
C ASP A 26 2.37 -2.11 -2.75
N ALA A 27 3.63 -1.67 -2.59
CA ALA A 27 4.10 -0.40 -3.13
C ALA A 27 4.09 -0.40 -4.68
N ALA A 28 4.60 -1.47 -5.30
CA ALA A 28 4.58 -1.63 -6.75
C ALA A 28 3.13 -1.72 -7.28
N TYR A 29 2.29 -2.48 -6.60
CA TYR A 29 0.88 -2.61 -6.94
C TYR A 29 0.14 -1.28 -6.83
N CYS A 30 0.41 -0.53 -5.78
CA CYS A 30 -0.24 0.75 -5.61
C CYS A 30 0.23 1.80 -6.63
N ALA A 31 1.51 1.79 -6.99
CA ALA A 31 2.01 2.62 -8.09
C ALA A 31 1.23 2.33 -9.39
N ALA A 32 1.07 1.05 -9.73
CA ALA A 32 0.29 0.64 -10.92
C ALA A 32 -1.18 1.10 -10.86
N LEU A 33 -1.84 0.96 -9.70
CA LEU A 33 -3.21 1.45 -9.50
C LEU A 33 -3.30 2.97 -9.64
N SER A 34 -2.36 3.71 -9.05
CA SER A 34 -2.33 5.17 -9.06
C SER A 34 -2.12 5.74 -10.46
N GLU A 35 -1.27 5.10 -11.27
CA GLU A 35 -1.06 5.46 -12.66
C GLU A 35 -2.33 5.23 -13.48
N LYS A 36 -2.98 4.07 -13.29
CA LYS A 36 -4.24 3.76 -13.97
C LYS A 36 -5.35 4.74 -13.58
N TYR A 37 -5.48 5.02 -12.28
CA TYR A 37 -6.42 6.03 -11.78
C TYR A 37 -6.17 7.40 -12.43
N THR A 38 -4.93 7.86 -12.45
CA THR A 38 -4.58 9.17 -13.02
C THR A 38 -4.83 9.21 -14.53
N ARG A 39 -4.47 8.15 -15.26
CA ARG A 39 -4.67 8.05 -16.71
C ARG A 39 -6.13 8.05 -17.12
N TYR A 40 -6.99 7.27 -16.45
CA TYR A 40 -8.37 7.07 -16.87
C TYR A 40 -9.37 7.99 -16.14
N LEU A 41 -9.12 8.30 -14.87
CA LEU A 41 -10.02 9.08 -14.02
C LEU A 41 -9.48 10.48 -13.73
N GLY A 42 -8.16 10.67 -13.64
CA GLY A 42 -7.53 11.98 -13.43
C GLY A 42 -7.62 12.92 -14.65
N MET A 43 -7.62 12.38 -15.87
CA MET A 43 -7.74 13.17 -17.11
C MET A 43 -9.17 13.61 -17.44
N ASN A 44 -10.19 13.00 -16.81
CA ASN A 44 -11.59 13.23 -17.19
C ASN A 44 -12.33 14.27 -16.33
N GLN A 45 -11.60 15.04 -15.51
CA GLN A 45 -12.18 16.08 -14.65
C GLN A 45 -12.98 17.15 -15.43
N GLY A 46 -12.77 17.28 -16.74
CA GLY A 46 -13.51 18.21 -17.60
C GLY A 46 -14.79 17.66 -18.25
N ARG A 47 -15.11 16.37 -18.13
CA ARG A 47 -16.17 15.72 -18.95
C ARG A 47 -17.34 15.16 -18.13
N GLY A 48 -17.54 15.66 -16.92
CA GLY A 48 -18.67 15.28 -16.06
C GLY A 48 -18.53 13.90 -15.40
N VAL A 49 -17.45 13.16 -15.66
CA VAL A 49 -17.07 12.02 -14.84
C VAL A 49 -16.33 12.58 -13.64
N GLN A 50 -17.09 12.83 -12.58
CA GLN A 50 -16.56 13.22 -11.28
C GLN A 50 -15.41 12.26 -10.92
N PRO A 51 -14.25 12.75 -10.46
CA PRO A 51 -13.26 11.85 -9.86
C PRO A 51 -14.02 11.09 -8.78
N GLN A 52 -14.19 9.78 -8.96
CA GLN A 52 -15.28 9.02 -8.30
C GLN A 52 -15.18 9.00 -6.77
N SER A 53 -14.11 9.56 -6.19
CA SER A 53 -14.00 9.87 -4.77
C SER A 53 -12.77 10.75 -4.53
N LEU A 54 -12.91 11.80 -3.71
CA LEU A 54 -11.76 12.53 -3.15
C LEU A 54 -10.82 11.55 -2.42
N ASP A 55 -11.39 10.52 -1.79
CA ASP A 55 -10.66 9.44 -1.14
C ASP A 55 -9.68 8.72 -2.07
N ALA A 56 -10.03 8.53 -3.35
CA ALA A 56 -9.13 7.89 -4.31
C ALA A 56 -7.96 8.80 -4.70
N GLN A 57 -8.17 10.12 -4.80
CA GLN A 57 -7.07 11.08 -4.99
C GLN A 57 -6.15 11.11 -3.76
N VAL A 58 -6.73 11.07 -2.56
CA VAL A 58 -5.97 10.96 -1.31
C VAL A 58 -5.19 9.64 -1.28
N ALA A 59 -5.79 8.53 -1.70
CA ALA A 59 -5.13 7.23 -1.78
C ALA A 59 -3.94 7.23 -2.76
N VAL A 60 -4.03 7.91 -3.90
CA VAL A 60 -2.87 8.13 -4.79
C VAL A 60 -1.72 8.79 -4.03
N GLN A 61 -2.00 9.88 -3.31
CA GLN A 61 -0.99 10.60 -2.54
C GLN A 61 -0.42 9.75 -1.39
N LYS A 62 -1.28 9.01 -0.69
CA LYS A 62 -0.89 8.11 0.40
C LYS A 62 -0.03 6.96 -0.10
N CYS A 63 -0.25 6.45 -1.31
CA CYS A 63 0.65 5.47 -1.92
C CYS A 63 2.01 6.04 -2.27
N ALA A 64 2.07 7.26 -2.80
CA ALA A 64 3.35 7.94 -3.00
C ALA A 64 4.08 8.20 -1.67
N ALA A 65 3.34 8.38 -0.58
CA ALA A 65 3.87 8.55 0.78
C ALA A 65 4.24 7.23 1.49
N GLY A 66 4.02 6.07 0.86
CA GLY A 66 4.37 4.76 1.41
C GLY A 66 3.28 4.07 2.25
N ASP A 67 2.09 4.67 2.37
CA ASP A 67 0.91 4.01 2.97
C ASP A 67 0.14 3.26 1.88
N ALA A 68 0.73 2.15 1.40
CA ALA A 68 0.10 1.32 0.38
C ALA A 68 -1.10 0.53 0.95
N ALA A 69 -0.97 -0.02 2.15
CA ALA A 69 -1.98 -0.88 2.78
C ALA A 69 -3.36 -0.21 2.91
N GLY A 70 -3.41 1.07 3.30
CA GLY A 70 -4.66 1.81 3.42
C GLY A 70 -5.22 2.34 2.10
N SER A 71 -4.39 2.43 1.07
CA SER A 71 -4.68 3.16 -0.16
C SER A 71 -5.09 2.26 -1.32
N ILE A 72 -4.49 1.08 -1.40
CA ILE A 72 -4.83 0.06 -2.38
C ILE A 72 -6.34 -0.25 -2.41
N PRO A 73 -7.01 -0.62 -1.30
CA PRO A 73 -8.43 -0.98 -1.35
C PRO A 73 -9.33 0.19 -1.80
N VAL A 74 -8.91 1.43 -1.52
CA VAL A 74 -9.63 2.64 -1.95
C VAL A 74 -9.49 2.82 -3.47
N LEU A 75 -8.28 2.67 -4.01
CA LEU A 75 -8.02 2.76 -5.44
C LEU A 75 -8.68 1.62 -6.22
N GLU A 76 -8.64 0.39 -5.71
CA GLU A 76 -9.32 -0.75 -6.32
C GLU A 76 -10.82 -0.49 -6.43
N LYS A 77 -11.44 -0.02 -5.33
CA LYS A 77 -12.88 0.27 -5.31
C LYS A 77 -13.25 1.42 -6.26
N ALA A 78 -12.40 2.44 -6.37
CA ALA A 78 -12.61 3.54 -7.30
C ALA A 78 -12.54 3.08 -8.77
N LEU A 79 -11.53 2.27 -9.12
CA LEU A 79 -11.38 1.70 -10.46
C LEU A 79 -12.52 0.72 -10.79
N GLN A 80 -12.94 -0.13 -9.86
CA GLN A 80 -14.12 -0.99 -10.02
C GLN A 80 -15.41 -0.18 -10.21
N GLY A 81 -15.58 0.89 -9.43
CA GLY A 81 -16.69 1.83 -9.57
C GLY A 81 -16.72 2.46 -10.95
N ALA A 82 -15.56 2.67 -11.57
CA ALA A 82 -15.40 3.16 -12.93
C ALA A 82 -15.64 2.11 -14.03
N ARG A 83 -15.91 0.85 -13.66
CA ARG A 83 -15.88 -0.31 -14.57
C ARG A 83 -14.52 -0.49 -15.26
N LEU A 84 -13.43 -0.07 -14.62
CA LEU A 84 -12.07 -0.29 -15.10
C LEU A 84 -11.53 -1.60 -14.52
N GLU A 85 -10.85 -2.37 -15.36
CA GLU A 85 -10.20 -3.61 -14.92
C GLU A 85 -9.08 -3.31 -13.94
N LEU A 86 -8.86 -4.20 -12.97
CA LEU A 86 -7.81 -4.05 -11.97
C LEU A 86 -6.52 -4.71 -12.47
N PRO A 87 -5.35 -4.12 -12.19
CA PRO A 87 -4.09 -4.83 -12.37
C PRO A 87 -4.06 -6.09 -11.47
N PRO A 88 -3.39 -7.16 -11.92
CA PRO A 88 -3.17 -8.34 -11.10
C PRO A 88 -2.25 -8.02 -9.91
N ARG A 89 -2.57 -8.58 -8.75
CA ARG A 89 -1.66 -8.63 -7.61
C ARG A 89 -0.61 -9.70 -7.92
N THR A 90 0.64 -9.31 -8.10
CA THR A 90 1.76 -10.24 -8.31
C THR A 90 2.36 -10.63 -6.98
#